data_AF-A0A1G2ML72-F1
#
_entry.id   AF-A0A1G2ML72-F1
#
_cell.length_a   1.000
_cell.length_b   1.000
_cell.length_c   1.000
_cell.angle_alpha   90.00
_cell.angle_beta   90.00
_cell.angle_gamma   90.00
#
_symmetry.space_group_name_H-M   'P 1'
#
loop_
_entity.id
_entity.type
_entity.pdbx_description
1 polymer ?
#
loop_
_entity_poly.entity_id
_entity_poly.type
_entity_poly.pdbx_seq_one_letter_code
_entity_poly.pdbx_strand_id
1 'polypeptide(L)'
;MKITIRYNRFLDPIFLVYVKTLPKYKDWKPATLRTVLRRTAVYREIWNAKGISLLRKIYKVADLKFKRNLIEIHVVSGNPRPFSNPIVITANYNETKFLLVVLEELLHVLLKDNRVPFIKSRDNLTVRKHVQVFSILLKVLDKETVDYAIENSKPHRDYYRAWLLALKQHNKSVSE
;
A
#
# COMPACT_ATOMS: atom_id res chain seq x y z
N MET A 1 6.74 7.66 -15.80
CA MET A 1 7.03 6.75 -14.65
C MET A 1 6.73 5.33 -15.07
N LYS A 2 7.71 4.43 -14.93
CA LYS A 2 7.55 2.98 -15.12
C LYS A 2 7.42 2.28 -13.77
N ILE A 3 6.40 1.43 -13.61
CA ILE A 3 6.25 0.58 -12.42
C ILE A 3 6.42 -0.88 -12.87
N THR A 4 7.31 -1.60 -12.19
CA THR A 4 7.56 -3.02 -12.44
C THR A 4 7.18 -3.83 -11.20
N ILE A 5 6.51 -4.97 -11.41
CA ILE A 5 6.17 -5.90 -10.34
C ILE A 5 6.89 -7.21 -10.63
N ARG A 6 7.71 -7.68 -9.69
CA ARG A 6 8.52 -8.88 -9.89
C ARG A 6 8.72 -9.66 -8.60
N TYR A 7 8.77 -10.98 -8.72
CA TYR A 7 9.27 -11.83 -7.66
C TYR A 7 10.75 -11.47 -7.41
N ASN A 8 11.11 -11.26 -6.15
CA ASN A 8 12.49 -10.96 -5.80
C ASN A 8 13.15 -12.16 -5.10
N ARG A 9 13.81 -13.01 -5.88
CA ARG A 9 14.54 -14.20 -5.40
C ARG A 9 15.64 -13.91 -4.39
N PHE A 10 16.16 -12.68 -4.34
CA PHE A 10 17.24 -12.30 -3.43
C PHE A 10 16.70 -11.82 -2.08
N LEU A 11 15.62 -11.04 -2.09
CA LEU A 11 14.97 -10.60 -0.85
C LEU A 11 14.19 -11.73 -0.18
N ASP A 12 13.63 -12.65 -0.96
CA ASP A 12 12.73 -13.67 -0.44
C ASP A 12 13.32 -14.52 0.70
N PRO A 13 14.54 -15.10 0.59
CA PRO A 13 15.15 -15.85 1.69
C PRO A 13 15.42 -14.99 2.93
N ILE A 14 15.77 -13.70 2.75
CA ILE A 14 16.03 -12.77 3.85
C ILE A 14 14.75 -12.57 4.67
N PHE A 15 13.63 -12.34 3.97
CA PHE A 15 12.32 -12.19 4.62
C PHE A 15 11.86 -13.47 5.30
N LEU A 16 12.08 -14.63 4.68
CA LEU A 16 11.77 -15.92 5.30
C LEU A 16 12.53 -16.16 6.61
N VAL A 17 13.83 -15.83 6.64
CA VAL A 17 14.64 -15.95 7.86
C VAL A 17 14.17 -14.95 8.91
N TYR A 18 14.01 -13.68 8.54
CA TYR A 18 13.57 -12.62 9.44
C TYR A 18 12.20 -12.92 10.08
N VAL A 19 11.21 -13.38 9.31
CA VAL A 19 9.88 -13.67 9.85
C VAL A 19 9.94 -14.80 10.89
N LYS A 20 10.80 -15.80 10.69
CA LYS A 20 10.97 -16.91 11.63
C LYS A 20 11.64 -16.49 12.95
N THR A 21 12.37 -15.38 13.00
CA THR A 21 12.95 -14.87 14.25
C THR A 21 11.91 -14.18 15.13
N LEU A 22 10.76 -13.80 14.58
CA LEU A 22 9.69 -13.12 15.30
C LEU A 22 8.76 -14.14 15.98
N PRO A 23 8.64 -14.16 17.33
CA PRO A 23 7.84 -15.17 18.04
C PRO A 23 6.39 -15.26 17.55
N LYS A 24 5.78 -14.12 17.20
CA LYS A 24 4.41 -14.03 16.68
C LYS A 24 4.19 -14.79 15.36
N TYR A 25 5.25 -15.03 14.59
CA TYR A 25 5.17 -15.62 13.25
C TYR A 25 5.92 -16.95 13.13
N LYS A 26 6.26 -17.58 14.26
CA LYS A 26 7.03 -18.83 14.28
C LYS A 26 6.35 -19.96 13.49
N ASP A 27 5.01 -20.06 13.62
CA ASP A 27 4.20 -21.09 12.94
C ASP A 27 3.62 -20.61 11.61
N TRP A 28 3.95 -19.38 11.20
CA TRP A 28 3.42 -18.80 9.97
C TRP A 28 4.06 -19.47 8.74
N LYS A 29 3.22 -19.97 7.83
CA LYS A 29 3.67 -20.66 6.63
C LYS A 29 3.74 -19.70 5.44
N PRO A 30 4.92 -19.51 4.83
CA PRO A 30 5.04 -18.70 3.61
C PRO A 30 4.37 -19.34 2.40
N ALA A 31 4.05 -18.49 1.42
CA ALA A 31 3.61 -18.97 0.12
C ALA A 31 4.72 -19.83 -0.52
N THR A 32 4.34 -20.92 -1.18
CA THR A 32 5.29 -21.70 -1.98
C THR A 32 5.81 -20.88 -3.17
N LEU A 33 7.01 -21.18 -3.67
CA LEU A 33 7.56 -20.50 -4.86
C LEU A 33 6.58 -20.51 -6.04
N ARG A 34 5.91 -21.64 -6.28
CA ARG A 34 4.85 -21.76 -7.30
C ARG A 34 3.73 -20.74 -7.08
N THR A 35 3.28 -20.58 -5.84
CA THR A 35 2.26 -19.59 -5.48
C THR A 35 2.76 -18.17 -5.70
N VAL A 36 4.01 -17.87 -5.31
CA VAL A 36 4.62 -16.54 -5.48
C VAL A 36 4.71 -16.15 -6.95
N LEU A 37 5.21 -17.06 -7.80
CA LEU A 37 5.32 -16.82 -9.25
C LEU A 37 3.94 -16.59 -9.88
N ARG A 38 2.95 -17.44 -9.53
CA ARG A 38 1.57 -17.29 -9.99
C ARG A 38 0.98 -15.95 -9.56
N ARG A 39 1.07 -15.61 -8.27
CA ARG A 39 0.54 -14.35 -7.71
C ARG A 39 1.23 -13.13 -8.30
N THR A 40 2.53 -13.19 -8.54
CA THR A 40 3.27 -12.11 -9.21
C THR A 40 2.76 -11.88 -10.64
N ALA A 41 2.42 -12.93 -11.38
CA ALA A 41 1.79 -12.78 -12.70
C ALA A 41 0.42 -12.10 -12.59
N VAL A 42 -0.45 -12.58 -11.71
CA VAL A 42 -1.78 -11.99 -11.45
C VAL A 42 -1.67 -10.52 -11.03
N TYR A 43 -0.73 -10.18 -10.15
CA TYR A 43 -0.50 -8.79 -9.73
C TYR A 43 -0.07 -7.88 -10.88
N ARG A 44 0.74 -8.37 -11.82
CA ARG A 44 1.09 -7.63 -13.05
C ARG A 44 -0.16 -7.37 -13.91
N GLU A 45 -1.01 -8.38 -14.08
CA GLU A 45 -2.26 -8.27 -14.85
C GLU A 45 -3.20 -7.24 -14.22
N ILE A 46 -3.44 -7.33 -12.91
CA ILE A 46 -4.27 -6.37 -12.16
C ILE A 46 -3.71 -4.94 -12.28
N TRP A 47 -2.40 -4.79 -12.13
CA TRP A 47 -1.75 -3.49 -12.22
C TRP A 47 -1.90 -2.88 -13.62
N ASN A 48 -1.74 -3.68 -14.66
CA ASN A 48 -1.91 -3.23 -16.05
C ASN A 48 -3.37 -2.87 -16.34
N ALA A 49 -4.33 -3.64 -15.81
CA ALA A 49 -5.75 -3.41 -16.03
C ALA A 49 -6.28 -2.17 -15.30
N LYS A 50 -5.88 -1.96 -14.03
CA LYS A 50 -6.48 -0.93 -13.15
C LYS A 50 -5.45 0.07 -12.60
N GLY A 51 -4.26 -0.41 -12.25
CA GLY A 51 -3.23 0.37 -11.54
C GLY A 51 -2.79 1.64 -12.28
N ILE A 52 -2.62 1.57 -13.61
CA ILE A 52 -2.21 2.73 -14.42
C ILE A 52 -3.26 3.86 -14.37
N SER A 53 -4.54 3.51 -14.47
CA SER A 53 -5.64 4.48 -14.40
C SER A 53 -5.71 5.13 -13.01
N LEU A 54 -5.63 4.32 -11.95
CA LEU A 54 -5.64 4.81 -10.57
C LEU A 54 -4.43 5.70 -10.27
N LEU A 55 -3.26 5.39 -10.80
CA LEU A 55 -2.08 6.23 -10.65
C LEU A 55 -2.25 7.61 -11.32
N ARG A 56 -2.90 7.67 -12.50
CA ARG A 56 -3.23 8.95 -13.15
C ARG A 56 -4.18 9.77 -12.29
N LYS A 57 -5.19 9.13 -11.68
CA LYS A 57 -6.09 9.79 -10.73
C LYS A 57 -5.33 10.32 -9.51
N ILE A 58 -4.39 9.54 -8.96
CA ILE A 58 -3.51 9.99 -7.87
C ILE A 58 -2.75 11.26 -8.25
N TYR A 59 -2.10 11.30 -9.42
CA TYR A 59 -1.39 12.51 -9.85
C TYR A 59 -2.32 13.72 -9.97
N LYS A 60 -3.53 13.52 -10.50
CA LYS A 60 -4.54 14.58 -10.61
C LYS A 60 -4.99 15.10 -9.25
N VAL A 61 -5.26 14.20 -8.31
CA VAL A 61 -5.77 14.55 -6.98
C VAL A 61 -4.68 15.17 -6.09
N ALA A 62 -3.47 14.61 -6.14
CA ALA A 62 -2.37 15.06 -5.31
C ALA A 62 -1.66 16.29 -5.88
N ASP A 63 -1.82 16.56 -7.18
CA ASP A 63 -1.02 17.53 -7.94
C ASP A 63 0.50 17.35 -7.76
N LEU A 64 0.92 16.07 -7.75
CA LEU A 64 2.31 15.66 -7.55
C LEU A 64 2.71 14.63 -8.59
N LYS A 65 4.01 14.57 -8.87
CA LYS A 65 4.63 13.54 -9.71
C LYS A 65 5.78 12.90 -8.95
N PHE A 66 6.05 11.63 -9.22
CA PHE A 66 7.27 10.99 -8.70
C PHE A 66 8.50 11.65 -9.31
N LYS A 67 9.58 11.74 -8.53
CA LYS A 67 10.89 12.22 -8.99
C LYS A 67 11.72 11.12 -9.64
N ARG A 68 11.39 9.86 -9.38
CA ARG A 68 12.03 8.69 -9.96
C ARG A 68 11.44 8.39 -11.34
N ASN A 69 12.19 7.71 -12.20
CA ASN A 69 11.68 7.24 -13.50
C ASN A 69 11.18 5.78 -13.45
N LEU A 70 11.64 5.03 -12.45
CA LEU A 70 11.32 3.63 -12.19
C LEU A 70 10.96 3.44 -10.71
N ILE A 71 9.88 2.72 -10.46
CA ILE A 71 9.54 2.16 -9.14
C ILE A 71 9.39 0.66 -9.31
N GLU A 72 10.11 -0.08 -8.48
CA GLU A 72 10.05 -1.54 -8.45
C GLU A 72 9.28 -2.01 -7.23
N ILE A 73 8.32 -2.91 -7.49
CA ILE A 73 7.51 -3.59 -6.48
C ILE A 73 8.01 -5.03 -6.42
N HIS A 74 8.62 -5.39 -5.30
CA HIS A 74 9.15 -6.72 -5.08
C HIS A 74 8.12 -7.58 -4.35
N VAL A 75 7.74 -8.69 -4.99
CA VAL A 75 6.88 -9.70 -4.39
C VAL A 75 7.77 -10.73 -3.70
N VAL A 76 7.44 -11.07 -2.46
CA VAL A 76 8.10 -12.13 -1.68
C VAL A 76 7.07 -13.14 -1.16
N SER A 77 7.53 -14.35 -0.85
CA SER A 77 6.76 -15.45 -0.28
C SER A 77 6.19 -15.12 1.08
N GLY A 78 6.88 -14.29 1.86
CA GLY A 78 6.47 -13.99 3.20
C GLY A 78 6.99 -12.73 3.80
N ASN A 79 6.12 -11.74 3.87
CA ASN A 79 6.35 -10.52 4.62
C ASN A 79 5.06 -10.15 5.38
N PRO A 80 5.07 -10.12 6.72
CA PRO A 80 3.88 -9.81 7.51
C PRO A 80 3.49 -8.33 7.41
N ARG A 81 4.38 -7.44 6.96
CA ARG A 81 4.11 -6.00 6.83
C ARG A 81 4.77 -5.41 5.58
N PRO A 82 4.01 -4.80 4.65
CA PRO A 82 4.60 -4.14 3.49
C PRO A 82 5.45 -2.93 3.92
N PHE A 83 6.34 -2.50 3.04
CA PHE A 83 7.11 -1.27 3.22
C PHE A 83 7.41 -0.62 1.86
N SER A 84 7.67 0.69 1.87
CA SER A 84 7.68 1.51 0.65
C SER A 84 9.07 1.85 0.08
N ASN A 85 10.17 1.44 0.73
CA ASN A 85 11.51 1.84 0.29
C ASN A 85 12.59 0.74 0.48
N PRO A 86 12.77 -0.17 -0.49
CA PRO A 86 12.00 -0.35 -1.73
C PRO A 86 10.57 -0.88 -1.46
N ILE A 87 9.66 -0.82 -2.46
CA ILE A 87 8.31 -1.37 -2.24
C ILE A 87 8.37 -2.89 -2.21
N VAL A 88 7.99 -3.50 -1.09
CA VAL A 88 7.96 -4.97 -0.93
C VAL A 88 6.63 -5.43 -0.36
N ILE A 89 6.03 -6.41 -1.02
CA ILE A 89 4.70 -6.95 -0.67
C ILE A 89 4.74 -8.48 -0.61
N THR A 90 3.82 -9.06 0.14
CA THR A 90 3.64 -10.52 0.20
C THR A 90 2.79 -11.02 -0.98
N ALA A 91 3.06 -12.24 -1.44
CA ALA A 91 2.25 -12.95 -2.42
C ALA A 91 0.87 -13.41 -1.89
N ASN A 92 0.59 -13.23 -0.61
CA ASN A 92 -0.64 -13.70 0.03
C ASN A 92 -1.84 -12.76 -0.12
N TYR A 93 -1.68 -11.59 -0.74
CA TYR A 93 -2.81 -10.69 -0.94
C TYR A 93 -3.76 -11.21 -2.03
N ASN A 94 -5.05 -11.06 -1.78
CA ASN A 94 -6.05 -11.08 -2.84
C ASN A 94 -5.93 -9.82 -3.70
N GLU A 95 -6.73 -9.74 -4.77
CA GLU A 95 -6.62 -8.67 -5.77
C GLU A 95 -6.88 -7.28 -5.19
N THR A 96 -7.97 -7.11 -4.44
CA THR A 96 -8.36 -5.84 -3.82
C THR A 96 -7.31 -5.39 -2.82
N LYS A 97 -6.84 -6.29 -1.95
CA LYS A 97 -5.81 -5.99 -0.95
C LYS A 97 -4.47 -5.66 -1.60
N PHE A 98 -4.09 -6.38 -2.66
CA PHE A 98 -2.89 -6.08 -3.44
C PHE A 98 -2.93 -4.65 -3.97
N LEU A 99 -4.04 -4.28 -4.63
CA LEU A 99 -4.19 -2.96 -5.23
C LEU A 99 -4.15 -1.85 -4.18
N LEU A 100 -4.88 -2.02 -3.07
CA LEU A 100 -4.89 -1.08 -1.95
C LEU A 100 -3.49 -0.86 -1.37
N VAL A 101 -2.79 -1.95 -1.04
CA VAL A 101 -1.44 -1.87 -0.45
C VAL A 101 -0.48 -1.20 -1.42
N VAL A 102 -0.49 -1.58 -2.71
CA VAL A 102 0.40 -0.95 -3.68
C VAL A 102 0.13 0.54 -3.82
N LEU A 103 -1.13 0.97 -3.86
CA LEU A 103 -1.46 2.40 -3.94
C LEU A 103 -1.06 3.16 -2.68
N GLU A 104 -1.25 2.57 -1.50
CA GLU A 104 -0.79 3.11 -0.22
C GLU A 104 0.73 3.32 -0.21
N GLU A 105 1.50 2.29 -0.56
CA GLU A 105 2.97 2.36 -0.60
C GLU A 105 3.46 3.35 -1.67
N LEU A 106 2.80 3.40 -2.83
CA LEU A 106 3.12 4.38 -3.88
C LEU A 106 2.86 5.82 -3.42
N LEU A 107 1.79 6.07 -2.67
CA LEU A 107 1.52 7.39 -2.10
C LEU A 107 2.57 7.76 -1.05
N HIS A 108 3.01 6.82 -0.20
CA HIS A 108 4.13 7.06 0.70
C HIS A 108 5.40 7.46 -0.06
N VAL A 109 5.72 6.79 -1.16
CA VAL A 109 6.85 7.16 -2.03
C VAL A 109 6.64 8.54 -2.65
N LEU A 110 5.44 8.84 -3.15
CA LEU A 110 5.12 10.10 -3.83
C LEU A 110 5.26 11.30 -2.89
N LEU A 111 4.69 11.19 -1.69
CA LEU A 111 4.76 12.22 -0.66
C LEU A 111 6.20 12.42 -0.17
N LYS A 112 6.95 11.32 0.01
CA LYS A 112 8.37 11.37 0.42
C LYS A 112 9.24 12.03 -0.63
N ASP A 113 9.14 11.64 -1.89
CA ASP A 113 9.93 12.21 -3.00
C ASP A 113 9.69 13.73 -3.09
N ASN A 114 8.44 14.17 -2.85
CA ASN A 114 8.05 15.58 -2.89
C ASN A 114 8.22 16.34 -1.58
N ARG A 115 8.80 15.71 -0.53
CA ARG A 115 9.02 16.32 0.80
C ARG A 115 7.74 16.93 1.39
N VAL A 116 6.59 16.30 1.14
CA VAL A 116 5.32 16.79 1.65
C VAL A 116 5.31 16.62 3.18
N PRO A 117 5.10 17.69 3.96
CA PRO A 117 5.10 17.60 5.41
C PRO A 117 3.87 16.82 5.90
N PHE A 118 4.03 16.08 6.99
CA PHE A 118 2.90 15.43 7.64
C PHE A 118 1.95 16.47 8.25
N ILE A 119 0.66 16.12 8.27
CA ILE A 119 -0.36 16.93 8.95
C ILE A 119 0.03 17.05 10.43
N LYS A 120 0.12 18.29 10.92
CA LYS A 120 0.36 18.57 12.33
C LYS A 120 -0.92 18.23 13.12
N SER A 121 -0.87 17.16 13.91
CA SER A 121 -1.94 16.81 14.86
C SER A 121 -1.35 16.22 16.15
N ARG A 122 -2.20 16.03 17.16
CA ARG A 122 -1.85 15.36 18.42
C ARG A 122 -1.75 13.83 18.28
N ASP A 123 -2.10 13.26 17.13
CA ASP A 123 -2.03 11.81 16.91
C ASP A 123 -0.58 11.33 16.72
N ASN A 124 -0.37 10.02 16.89
CA ASN A 124 0.93 9.42 16.68
C ASN A 124 1.39 9.51 15.21
N LEU A 125 2.67 9.25 14.97
CA LEU A 125 3.26 9.39 13.63
C LEU A 125 2.59 8.47 12.60
N THR A 126 2.18 7.27 12.98
CA THR A 126 1.48 6.33 12.09
C THR A 126 0.18 6.94 11.60
N VAL A 127 -0.69 7.40 12.52
CA VAL A 127 -1.96 8.03 12.14
C VAL A 127 -1.71 9.24 11.24
N ARG A 128 -0.81 10.15 11.62
CA ARG A 128 -0.52 11.37 10.84
C ARG A 128 -0.06 11.09 9.42
N LYS A 129 0.78 10.07 9.23
CA LYS A 129 1.23 9.63 7.90
C LYS A 129 0.09 9.10 7.05
N HIS A 130 -0.78 8.28 7.62
CA HIS A 130 -1.82 7.59 6.87
C HIS A 130 -3.04 8.46 6.61
N VAL A 131 -3.37 9.45 7.45
CA VAL A 131 -4.49 10.37 7.17
C VAL A 131 -4.32 11.03 5.81
N GLN A 132 -3.14 11.54 5.50
CA GLN A 132 -2.89 12.19 4.21
C GLN A 132 -2.99 11.22 3.03
N VAL A 133 -2.46 10.01 3.20
CA VAL A 133 -2.55 8.94 2.18
C VAL A 133 -4.01 8.57 1.93
N PHE A 134 -4.78 8.34 2.99
CA PHE A 134 -6.17 7.93 2.91
C PHE A 134 -7.08 9.03 2.37
N SER A 135 -6.80 10.30 2.66
CA SER A 135 -7.51 11.44 2.06
C SER A 135 -7.36 11.48 0.53
N ILE A 136 -6.22 11.05 -0.02
CA ILE A 136 -6.03 10.92 -1.47
C ILE A 136 -6.77 9.68 -1.99
N LEU A 137 -6.65 8.53 -1.30
CA LEU A 137 -7.30 7.28 -1.71
C LEU A 137 -8.84 7.41 -1.75
N LEU A 138 -9.45 8.13 -0.80
CA LEU A 138 -10.90 8.40 -0.78
C LEU A 138 -11.39 9.09 -2.07
N LYS A 139 -10.55 9.91 -2.71
CA LYS A 139 -10.89 10.63 -3.95
C LYS A 139 -10.59 9.82 -5.22
N VAL A 140 -9.89 8.69 -5.09
CA VAL A 140 -9.38 7.90 -6.22
C VAL A 140 -10.12 6.58 -6.38
N LEU A 141 -10.45 5.94 -5.26
CA LEU A 141 -11.06 4.62 -5.18
C LEU A 141 -12.59 4.70 -5.24
N ASP A 142 -13.22 3.64 -5.73
CA ASP A 142 -14.67 3.46 -5.60
C ASP A 142 -15.07 3.13 -4.16
N LYS A 143 -16.36 3.34 -3.87
CA LYS A 143 -16.93 3.15 -2.53
C LYS A 143 -16.71 1.73 -1.99
N GLU A 144 -16.92 0.71 -2.81
CA GLU A 144 -16.77 -0.69 -2.38
C GLU A 144 -15.33 -0.98 -1.92
N THR A 145 -14.35 -0.50 -2.68
CA THR A 145 -12.93 -0.66 -2.33
C THR A 145 -12.56 0.11 -1.05
N VAL A 146 -13.14 1.30 -0.85
CA VAL A 146 -12.97 2.09 0.38
C VAL A 146 -13.57 1.37 1.59
N ASP A 147 -14.81 0.88 1.47
CA ASP A 147 -15.51 0.15 2.53
C ASP A 147 -14.72 -1.11 2.92
N TYR A 148 -14.23 -1.87 1.92
CA TYR A 148 -13.33 -2.99 2.15
C TYR A 148 -12.05 -2.59 2.90
N ALA A 149 -11.41 -1.48 2.53
CA ALA A 149 -10.19 -1.01 3.17
C ALA A 149 -10.39 -0.63 4.65
N ILE A 150 -11.51 0.02 4.96
CA ILE A 150 -11.86 0.45 6.31
C ILE A 150 -12.17 -0.78 7.18
N GLU A 151 -12.98 -1.71 6.68
CA GLU A 151 -13.34 -2.93 7.43
C GLU A 151 -12.11 -3.73 7.81
N ASN A 152 -11.21 -3.96 6.84
CA ASN A 152 -9.97 -4.70 7.06
C ASN A 152 -8.95 -3.95 7.93
N SER A 153 -9.17 -2.66 8.19
CA SER A 153 -8.31 -1.85 9.07
C SER A 153 -8.76 -1.86 10.53
N LYS A 154 -10.00 -2.28 10.85
CA LYS A 154 -10.52 -2.31 12.24
C LYS A 154 -9.62 -3.00 13.26
N PRO A 155 -8.97 -4.15 12.96
CA PRO A 155 -8.04 -4.79 13.90
C PRO A 155 -6.77 -3.97 14.18
N HIS A 156 -6.50 -2.93 13.39
CA HIS A 156 -5.32 -2.09 13.45
C HIS A 156 -5.71 -0.67 13.88
N ARG A 157 -5.75 -0.43 15.21
CA ARG A 157 -6.24 0.81 15.85
C ARG A 157 -5.80 2.10 15.13
N ASP A 158 -4.52 2.24 14.82
CA ASP A 158 -3.97 3.45 14.18
C ASP A 158 -4.44 3.63 12.74
N TYR A 159 -4.49 2.55 11.96
CA TYR A 159 -4.97 2.56 10.58
C TYR A 159 -6.45 2.89 10.51
N TYR A 160 -7.25 2.22 11.33
CA TYR A 160 -8.68 2.52 11.42
C TYR A 160 -8.92 3.97 11.81
N ARG A 161 -8.19 4.48 12.82
CA ARG A 161 -8.29 5.89 13.22
C ARG A 161 -7.92 6.85 12.09
N ALA A 162 -6.87 6.55 11.31
CA ALA A 162 -6.50 7.37 10.17
C ALA A 162 -7.61 7.42 9.10
N TRP A 163 -8.28 6.31 8.81
CA TRP A 163 -9.42 6.28 7.90
C TRP A 163 -10.58 7.16 8.36
N LEU A 164 -10.96 7.05 9.64
CA LEU A 164 -12.05 7.86 10.21
C LEU A 164 -11.74 9.36 10.15
N LEU A 165 -10.49 9.76 10.40
CA LEU A 165 -10.06 11.15 10.29
C LEU A 165 -10.08 11.64 8.84
N ALA A 166 -9.60 10.83 7.90
CA ALA A 166 -9.65 11.15 6.47
C ALA A 166 -11.09 11.31 5.96
N LEU A 167 -12.00 10.40 6.35
CA LEU A 167 -13.42 10.48 6.02
C LEU A 167 -14.07 11.75 6.58
N LYS A 168 -13.79 12.08 7.85
CA LYS A 168 -14.31 13.30 8.47
C LYS A 168 -13.87 14.55 7.72
N GLN A 169 -12.61 14.59 7.26
CA GLN A 169 -12.09 15.71 6.45
C GLN A 169 -12.75 15.76 5.08
N HIS A 170 -12.92 14.59 4.44
CA HIS A 170 -13.55 14.49 3.12
C HIS A 170 -15.00 14.97 3.14
N ASN A 171 -15.80 14.52 4.11
CA ASN A 171 -17.21 14.90 4.19
C ASN A 171 -17.41 16.41 4.44
N LYS A 172 -16.53 17.04 5.23
CA LYS A 172 -16.55 18.50 5.41
C LYS A 172 -16.33 19.25 4.09
N SER A 173 -15.36 18.81 3.29
CA SER A 173 -15.03 19.45 2.01
C SER A 173 -16.08 19.25 0.89
N VAL A 174 -17.06 18.37 1.10
CA VAL A 174 -18.16 18.13 0.14
C VAL A 174 -19.43 18.89 0.53
N SER A 175 -19.52 19.33 1.79
CA SER A 175 -20.65 20.13 2.31
C SER A 175 -20.44 21.64 2.18
N GLU A 176 -19.28 22.07 1.68
CA GLU A 176 -18.89 23.46 1.37
C GLU A 176 -18.84 23.66 -0.14
#